data_AF-A0AAX1ZXX6-F1
#
_entry.id   AF-A0AAX1ZXX6-F1
#
_cell.length_a   1.000
_cell.length_b   1.000
_cell.length_c   1.000
_cell.angle_alpha   90.00
_cell.angle_beta   90.00
_cell.angle_gamma   90.00
#
_symmetry.space_group_name_H-M   'P 1'
#
loop_
_entity.id
_entity.type
_entity.pdbx_description
1 polymer ?
#
loop_
_entity_poly.entity_id
_entity_poly.type
_entity_poly.pdbx_seq_one_letter_code
_entity_poly.pdbx_strand_id
1 'polypeptide(L)' 'MVFVLDTNKRTIAPCHEAVARKMLKKGKAAIYRRLPFTIILKKSV' A
#
# COMPACT_ATOMS: atom_id res chain seq x y z
N MET A 1 6.29 7.15 6.83
CA MET A 1 5.83 5.78 7.08
C MET A 1 4.43 5.57 6.51
N VAL A 2 4.21 4.58 5.64
CA VAL A 2 2.93 4.27 4.99
C VAL A 2 2.51 2.83 5.31
N PHE A 3 1.27 2.60 5.69
CA PHE A 3 0.77 1.24 5.94
C PHE A 3 0.45 0.52 4.64
N VAL A 4 0.84 -0.75 4.53
CA VAL A 4 0.56 -1.60 3.37
C VAL A 4 -0.34 -2.74 3.80
N LEU A 5 -1.48 -2.85 3.12
CA LEU A 5 -2.43 -3.95 3.22
C LEU A 5 -2.29 -4.88 2.02
N ASP A 6 -2.42 -6.17 2.27
CA ASP A 6 -2.62 -7.18 1.24
C ASP A 6 -4.08 -7.19 0.72
N THR A 7 -4.34 -7.92 -0.36
CA THR A 7 -5.69 -8.15 -0.91
C THR A 7 -6.66 -8.71 0.14
N ASN A 8 -6.15 -9.52 1.08
CA ASN A 8 -6.89 -10.08 2.22
C ASN A 8 -7.05 -9.09 3.39
N LYS A 9 -6.74 -7.80 3.20
CA LYS A 9 -6.76 -6.74 4.23
C LYS A 9 -5.86 -7.02 5.43
N ARG A 10 -4.85 -7.90 5.26
CA ARG A 10 -3.83 -8.16 6.27
C ARG A 10 -2.73 -7.11 6.15
N THR A 11 -2.32 -6.54 7.28
CA THR A 11 -1.19 -5.63 7.34
C THR A 11 0.09 -6.43 7.12
N ILE A 12 0.86 -6.10 6.08
CA ILE A 12 2.14 -6.79 5.82
C ILE A 12 3.22 -6.12 6.66
N ALA A 13 3.53 -4.88 6.32
CA ALA A 13 4.51 -4.05 7.00
C ALA A 13 4.34 -2.59 6.55
N PRO A 14 4.73 -1.62 7.39
CA PRO A 14 4.86 -0.25 6.95
C PRO A 14 6.01 -0.12 5.94
N CYS A 15 5.80 0.63 4.86
CA CYS A 15 6.83 0.94 3.88
C CYS A 15 7.20 2.42 3.89
N HIS A 16 8.32 2.76 3.27
CA HIS A 16 8.73 4.14 3.05
C HIS A 16 7.86 4.79 1.96
N GLU A 17 7.53 6.06 2.12
CA GLU A 17 6.64 6.84 1.24
C GLU A 17 7.08 6.76 -0.23
N ALA A 18 8.40 6.77 -0.46
CA ALA A 18 8.98 6.66 -1.80
C ALA A 18 8.61 5.33 -2.49
N VAL A 19 8.54 4.24 -1.73
CA VAL A 19 8.14 2.92 -2.23
C VAL A 19 6.65 2.89 -2.52
N ALA A 20 5.82 3.41 -1.60
CA ALA A 20 4.38 3.54 -1.81
C ALA A 20 4.05 4.33 -3.08
N ARG A 21 4.72 5.47 -3.30
CA ARG A 21 4.55 6.27 -4.53
C ARG A 21 4.95 5.49 -5.79
N LYS A 22 6.07 4.76 -5.76
CA LYS A 22 6.48 3.89 -6.88
C LYS A 22 5.43 2.82 -7.18
N MET A 23 4.84 2.20 -6.15
CA MET A 23 3.80 1.18 -6.32
C MET A 23 2.50 1.75 -6.87
N LEU A 24 2.07 2.93 -6.39
CA LEU A 24 0.91 3.65 -6.90
C LEU A 24 1.11 4.07 -8.36
N LYS A 25 2.28 4.64 -8.70
CA LYS A 25 2.62 5.06 -10.07
C LYS A 25 2.66 3.87 -11.04
N LYS A 26 3.10 2.69 -10.56
CA LYS A 26 3.09 1.43 -11.34
C LYS A 26 1.71 0.76 -11.40
N GLY A 27 0.68 1.30 -10.74
CA GLY A 27 -0.66 0.70 -10.69
C GLY A 27 -0.73 -0.62 -9.90
N LYS A 28 0.31 -0.97 -9.12
CA LYS A 28 0.38 -2.21 -8.32
C LYS A 28 -0.36 -2.12 -6.98
N ALA A 29 -0.59 -0.90 -6.51
CA ALA A 29 -1.31 -0.62 -5.28
C ALA A 29 -2.40 0.42 -5.54
N ALA A 30 -3.38 0.49 -4.64
CA ALA A 30 -4.39 1.53 -4.58
C ALA A 30 -4.37 2.20 -3.19
N ILE A 31 -4.90 3.42 -3.10
CA ILE A 31 -5.08 4.09 -1.81
C ILE A 31 -6.29 3.45 -1.11
N TYR A 32 -6.08 2.94 0.10
CA TYR A 32 -7.13 2.38 0.94
C TYR A 32 -7.71 3.44 1.89
N ARG A 33 -6.83 4.16 2.60
CA ARG A 33 -7.21 5.18 3.58
C ARG A 33 -6.21 6.33 3.57
N ARG A 34 -6.69 7.57 3.73
CA ARG A 34 -5.85 8.78 3.72
C ARG A 34 -5.13 9.02 5.05
N LEU A 35 -5.75 8.73 6.19
CA LEU A 35 -5.11 8.84 7.51
C LEU A 35 -5.54 7.70 8.46
N PRO A 36 -4.59 6.94 9.03
CA PRO A 36 -3.17 6.91 8.62
C PRO A 36 -3.04 6.49 7.14
N PHE A 37 -2.05 7.03 6.43
CA PHE A 37 -1.92 6.80 4.99
C PHE A 37 -1.67 5.32 4.75
N THR A 38 -2.63 4.67 4.09
CA THR A 38 -2.68 3.23 3.92
C THR A 38 -2.92 2.91 2.46
N ILE A 39 -2.08 2.06 1.89
CA ILE A 39 -2.22 1.53 0.53
C ILE A 39 -2.57 0.04 0.60
N ILE A 40 -3.32 -0.44 -0.40
CA ILE A 40 -3.66 -1.85 -0.56
C ILE A 40 -3.05 -2.38 -1.87
N LEU A 41 -2.44 -3.56 -1.84
CA LEU A 41 -1.89 -4.22 -3.02
C LEU A 41 -3.03 -4.78 -3.88
N LYS A 42 -2.92 -4.64 -5.22
CA LYS A 42 -3.93 -5.16 -6.17
C LYS A 42 -3.70 -6.61 -6.59
N LYS A 43 -2.47 -7.08 -6.46
CA LYS A 43 -2.11 -8.49 -6.69
C LYS A 43 -1.63 -9.05 -5.36
N SER A 44 -2.19 -10.20 -4.98
CA SER A 44 -1.58 -11.03 -3.95
C SER A 44 -0.19 -11.42 -4.44
N VAL A 45 0.82 -11.13 -3.63
CA VAL A 45 2.18 -11.62 -3.82
C VAL A 45 2.35 -12.83 -2.92
#